data_AF-A0A5J5F1N5-F1
#
_entry.id   AF-A0A5J5F1N5-F1
#
_cell.length_a   1.000
_cell.length_b   1.000
_cell.length_c   1.000
_cell.angle_alpha   90.00
_cell.angle_beta   90.00
_cell.angle_gamma   90.00
#
_symmetry.space_group_name_H-M   'P 1'
#
loop_
_entity.id
_entity.type
_entity.pdbx_description
1 polymer ?
#
loop_
_entity_poly.entity_id
_entity_poly.type
_entity_poly.pdbx_seq_one_letter_code
_entity_poly.pdbx_strand_id
1 'polypeptide(L)'
;MGTDYLLVHVKYTVPPAVLLSILYRPLQTRLDTCKILFLLAIAVLSTIPWDSYLIANNVWTYPPGAVIGLTLFRIPIEELFFFFVQTYITTLIYLLVNKATVHAAYLTEINDSAKAQVTKLRVAEAAGAVLLAGLLFEAADMVRSGGEGTYMGLLGVWAGPFLLGLWVLAYRHILSLPLPNTLVPALLPTVYFWVVDTLALRRGTWAITPGTKLNYQPWPHMEIEEVVFFLTTNVLITFGLVCFDYAVALTTAFPSLFPESQPPLHKQLLFGISALFTCKFPRDAYHSLPECIAILRAKSRSFYLASGVFEGRLRLDLISLYSFCRAADDLIDDSPTPAQSLERLRLLLEIIYTPSRADTKEGFVRSMFPAWAHTPLLALPSQHIPRKLLDELLDGFEMDMGFSSVGNWPIATYSDLERYAHYVAGTVGEMFTHLVLAHSFSSVSSPSHILADAEKMGRALQYVNISRDIRKDAAMHRVYVPAAWLKEARFTPEDVVRRPEVGERFRGRLLEKAEVLYRESRAAIEQLPVEARGGARVAVEAYMDIGRRLGMRRQSKLERAARAWSVMRR
;
A
#
# COMPACT_ATOMS: atom_id res chain seq x y z
N MET A 1 40.98 -21.65 8.36
CA MET A 1 39.84 -21.48 7.44
C MET A 1 39.67 -20.00 7.23
N GLY A 2 39.56 -19.55 5.99
CA GLY A 2 39.27 -18.16 5.71
C GLY A 2 37.84 -17.83 6.09
N THR A 3 37.65 -16.82 6.92
CA THR A 3 36.32 -16.41 7.38
C THR A 3 36.07 -14.93 7.18
N ASP A 4 36.97 -14.22 6.50
CA ASP A 4 36.91 -12.77 6.39
C ASP A 4 35.69 -12.34 5.57
N TYR A 5 35.38 -13.03 4.47
CA TYR A 5 34.20 -12.71 3.67
C TYR A 5 32.90 -13.04 4.44
N LEU A 6 32.85 -14.20 5.12
CA LEU A 6 31.75 -14.52 6.02
C LEU A 6 31.56 -13.44 7.10
N LEU A 7 32.66 -12.92 7.66
CA LEU A 7 32.62 -11.90 8.70
C LEU A 7 32.08 -10.56 8.18
N VAL A 8 32.33 -10.22 6.90
CA VAL A 8 31.69 -9.08 6.23
C VAL A 8 30.17 -9.25 6.24
N HIS A 9 29.65 -10.44 5.92
CA HIS A 9 28.21 -10.68 5.96
C HIS A 9 27.63 -10.57 7.36
N VAL A 10 28.23 -11.24 8.34
CA VAL A 10 27.77 -11.24 9.73
C VAL A 10 27.73 -9.82 10.31
N LYS A 11 28.68 -8.96 9.95
CA LYS A 11 28.77 -7.59 10.46
C LYS A 11 27.92 -6.60 9.70
N TYR A 12 27.84 -6.72 8.38
CA TYR A 12 27.32 -5.64 7.53
C TYR A 12 26.09 -6.02 6.71
N THR A 13 25.89 -7.26 6.28
CA THR A 13 24.71 -7.57 5.43
C THR A 13 23.59 -8.27 6.18
N VAL A 14 23.90 -9.17 7.10
CA VAL A 14 22.89 -9.90 7.89
C VAL A 14 22.14 -8.99 8.87
N PRO A 15 22.78 -8.09 9.64
CA PRO A 15 22.07 -7.22 10.57
C PRO A 15 21.00 -6.31 9.92
N PRO A 16 21.27 -5.57 8.82
CA PRO A 16 20.23 -4.77 8.18
C PRO A 16 19.14 -5.64 7.55
N ALA A 17 19.47 -6.80 6.98
CA ALA A 17 18.47 -7.75 6.48
C ALA A 17 17.49 -8.16 7.59
N VAL A 18 18.01 -8.60 8.75
CA VAL A 18 17.18 -8.99 9.91
C VAL A 18 16.34 -7.82 10.43
N LEU A 19 16.93 -6.63 10.56
CA LEU A 19 16.21 -5.44 11.01
C LEU A 19 15.04 -5.11 10.07
N LEU A 20 15.29 -5.08 8.76
CA LEU A 20 14.27 -4.81 7.76
C LEU A 20 13.18 -5.89 7.77
N SER A 21 13.54 -7.17 7.94
CA SER A 21 12.57 -8.26 8.08
C SER A 21 11.67 -8.05 9.30
N ILE A 22 12.22 -7.69 10.46
CA ILE A 22 11.45 -7.43 11.69
C ILE A 22 10.50 -6.25 11.48
N LEU A 23 10.98 -5.16 10.88
CA LEU A 23 10.18 -3.97 10.61
C LEU A 23 9.04 -4.24 9.62
N TYR A 24 9.30 -5.05 8.59
CA TYR A 24 8.32 -5.32 7.54
C TYR A 24 7.32 -6.43 7.88
N ARG A 25 7.70 -7.39 8.75
CA ARG A 25 6.90 -8.57 9.09
C ARG A 25 5.41 -8.28 9.41
N PRO A 26 5.02 -7.21 10.14
CA PRO A 26 3.62 -6.93 10.42
C PRO A 26 2.79 -6.56 9.18
N LEU A 27 3.45 -6.09 8.12
CA LEU A 27 2.83 -5.63 6.88
C LEU A 27 2.91 -6.68 5.75
N GLN A 28 3.69 -7.73 5.95
CA GLN A 28 4.00 -8.72 4.92
C GLN A 28 2.76 -9.54 4.54
N THR A 29 2.54 -9.64 3.23
CA THR A 29 1.46 -10.45 2.66
C THR A 29 2.00 -11.68 1.93
N ARG A 30 1.08 -12.50 1.41
CA ARG A 30 1.45 -13.64 0.55
C ARG A 30 2.07 -13.17 -0.76
N LEU A 31 1.52 -12.13 -1.39
CA LEU A 31 2.07 -11.58 -2.62
C LEU A 31 3.49 -11.04 -2.41
N ASP A 32 3.73 -10.35 -1.28
CA ASP A 32 5.07 -9.85 -0.93
C ASP A 32 6.09 -10.98 -0.79
N THR A 33 5.67 -12.10 -0.17
CA THR A 33 6.50 -13.30 -0.05
C THR A 33 6.82 -13.90 -1.41
N CYS A 34 5.83 -13.99 -2.30
CA CYS A 34 6.05 -14.46 -3.66
C CYS A 34 6.96 -13.53 -4.47
N LYS A 35 6.82 -12.19 -4.32
CA LYS A 35 7.71 -11.19 -4.93
C LYS A 35 9.15 -11.42 -4.52
N ILE A 36 9.38 -11.56 -3.21
CA ILE A 36 10.72 -11.81 -2.64
C ILE A 36 11.32 -13.09 -3.24
N LEU A 37 10.59 -14.20 -3.21
CA LEU A 37 11.09 -15.48 -3.72
C LEU A 37 11.34 -15.44 -5.22
N PHE A 38 10.44 -14.80 -5.98
CA PHE A 38 10.57 -14.66 -7.43
C PHE A 38 11.81 -13.83 -7.82
N LEU A 39 12.02 -12.67 -7.19
CA LEU A 39 13.19 -11.84 -7.47
C LEU A 39 14.49 -12.50 -7.01
N LEU A 40 14.49 -13.17 -5.85
CA LEU A 40 15.67 -13.92 -5.37
C LEU A 40 16.06 -15.03 -6.35
N ALA A 41 15.07 -15.79 -6.84
CA ALA A 41 15.31 -16.86 -7.80
C ALA A 41 15.90 -16.29 -9.11
N ILE A 42 15.30 -15.24 -9.67
CA ILE A 42 15.80 -14.63 -10.91
C ILE A 42 17.20 -14.05 -10.71
N ALA A 43 17.43 -13.29 -9.65
CA ALA A 43 18.70 -12.63 -9.41
C ALA A 43 19.85 -13.62 -9.22
N VAL A 44 19.66 -14.67 -8.41
CA VAL A 44 20.70 -15.67 -8.17
C VAL A 44 20.93 -16.55 -9.40
N LEU A 45 19.87 -16.97 -10.11
CA LEU A 45 20.04 -17.82 -11.29
C LEU A 45 20.68 -17.05 -12.46
N SER A 46 20.38 -15.76 -12.62
CA SER A 46 20.94 -14.96 -13.71
C SER A 46 22.40 -14.56 -13.50
N THR A 47 22.88 -14.52 -12.25
CA THR A 47 24.27 -14.15 -11.93
C THR A 47 25.22 -15.33 -12.06
N ILE A 48 24.80 -16.57 -11.75
CA ILE A 48 25.67 -17.76 -11.76
C ILE A 48 26.55 -17.89 -13.02
N PRO A 49 26.04 -17.75 -14.27
CA PRO A 49 26.87 -17.89 -15.46
C PRO A 49 27.93 -16.79 -15.58
N TRP A 50 27.55 -15.55 -15.25
CA TRP A 50 28.42 -14.38 -15.31
C TRP A 50 29.52 -14.45 -14.27
N ASP A 51 29.16 -14.75 -13.02
CA ASP A 51 30.09 -14.87 -11.90
C ASP A 51 31.10 -16.00 -12.12
N SER A 52 30.61 -17.15 -12.58
CA SER A 52 31.47 -18.30 -12.92
C SER A 52 32.47 -17.92 -14.02
N TYR A 53 32.07 -17.09 -14.99
CA TYR A 53 32.93 -16.62 -16.06
C TYR A 53 33.99 -15.64 -15.57
N LEU A 54 33.63 -14.68 -14.71
CA LEU A 54 34.58 -13.72 -14.13
C LEU A 54 35.69 -14.43 -13.37
N ILE A 55 35.33 -15.39 -12.52
CA ILE A 55 36.29 -16.17 -11.73
C ILE A 55 37.10 -17.08 -12.65
N ALA A 56 36.47 -17.69 -13.66
CA ALA A 56 37.18 -18.57 -14.59
C ALA A 56 38.26 -17.87 -15.42
N ASN A 57 38.06 -16.58 -15.72
CA ASN A 57 38.98 -15.76 -16.50
C ASN A 57 39.87 -14.87 -15.61
N ASN A 58 39.93 -15.13 -14.31
CA ASN A 58 40.70 -14.36 -13.33
C ASN A 58 40.40 -12.86 -13.36
N VAL A 59 39.17 -12.44 -13.67
CA VAL A 59 38.76 -11.04 -13.49
C VAL A 59 38.55 -10.76 -12.01
N TRP A 60 37.94 -11.70 -11.30
CA TRP A 60 37.81 -11.72 -9.85
C TRP A 60 38.70 -12.79 -9.24
N THR A 61 39.34 -12.43 -8.13
CA THR A 61 40.20 -13.33 -7.37
C THR A 61 39.89 -13.24 -5.89
N TYR A 62 39.89 -14.40 -5.23
CA TYR A 62 39.65 -14.53 -3.79
C TYR A 62 40.88 -15.16 -3.15
N PRO A 63 41.50 -14.51 -2.14
CA PRO A 63 42.60 -15.12 -1.41
C PRO A 63 42.17 -16.43 -0.74
N PRO A 64 43.03 -17.48 -0.69
CA PRO A 64 42.70 -18.76 -0.06
C PRO A 64 42.32 -18.64 1.42
N GLY A 65 42.76 -17.57 2.08
CA GLY A 65 42.45 -17.24 3.48
C GLY A 65 41.23 -16.33 3.67
N ALA A 66 40.54 -15.91 2.62
CA ALA A 66 39.38 -15.01 2.73
C ALA A 66 38.03 -15.76 2.74
N VAL A 67 37.97 -16.92 2.10
CA VAL A 67 36.76 -17.75 1.92
C VAL A 67 36.85 -19.07 2.66
N ILE A 68 35.68 -19.65 2.98
CA ILE A 68 35.54 -20.92 3.71
C ILE A 68 35.96 -22.11 2.83
N GLY A 69 35.92 -21.93 1.51
CA GLY A 69 36.36 -22.93 0.52
C GLY A 69 35.24 -23.81 -0.05
N LEU A 70 33.98 -23.55 0.32
CA LEU A 70 32.83 -24.15 -0.35
C LEU A 70 32.48 -23.33 -1.59
N THR A 71 32.27 -24.00 -2.73
CA THR A 71 31.90 -23.34 -3.98
C THR A 71 30.72 -24.03 -4.65
N LEU A 72 29.91 -23.26 -5.39
CA LEU A 72 29.02 -23.77 -6.41
C LEU A 72 29.63 -23.44 -7.77
N PHE A 73 29.91 -24.46 -8.58
CA PHE A 73 30.84 -24.30 -9.71
C PHE A 73 32.17 -23.69 -9.22
N ARG A 74 32.52 -22.48 -9.68
CA ARG A 74 33.73 -21.75 -9.26
C ARG A 74 33.45 -20.63 -8.25
N ILE A 75 32.19 -20.41 -7.90
CA ILE A 75 31.75 -19.26 -7.11
C ILE A 75 31.79 -19.62 -5.62
N PRO A 76 32.51 -18.88 -4.76
CA PRO A 76 32.41 -19.03 -3.31
C PRO A 76 30.98 -18.90 -2.81
N ILE A 77 30.58 -19.70 -1.83
CA ILE A 77 29.22 -19.63 -1.27
C ILE A 77 28.90 -18.25 -0.68
N GLU A 78 29.92 -17.54 -0.20
CA GLU A 78 29.81 -16.19 0.33
C GLU A 78 29.39 -15.20 -0.76
N GLU A 79 29.93 -15.34 -1.98
CA GLU A 79 29.55 -14.51 -3.13
C GLU A 79 28.10 -14.80 -3.57
N LEU A 80 27.69 -16.07 -3.61
CA LEU A 80 26.29 -16.40 -3.86
C LEU A 80 25.35 -15.83 -2.79
N PHE A 81 25.79 -15.86 -1.53
CA PHE A 81 25.04 -15.28 -0.43
C PHE A 81 24.98 -13.75 -0.52
N PHE A 82 26.01 -13.10 -1.05
CA PHE A 82 26.01 -11.67 -1.31
C PHE A 82 24.88 -11.27 -2.28
N PHE A 83 24.76 -11.93 -3.44
CA PHE A 83 23.66 -11.67 -4.39
C PHE A 83 22.29 -11.92 -3.77
N PHE A 84 22.16 -12.97 -2.95
CA PHE A 84 20.95 -13.25 -2.19
C PHE A 84 20.61 -12.10 -1.22
N VAL A 85 21.55 -11.70 -0.36
CA VAL A 85 21.29 -10.72 0.71
C VAL A 85 21.10 -9.30 0.18
N GLN A 86 21.85 -8.91 -0.86
CA GLN A 86 21.61 -7.66 -1.58
C GLN A 86 20.20 -7.62 -2.16
N THR A 87 19.81 -8.65 -2.91
CA THR A 87 18.49 -8.73 -3.53
C THR A 87 17.39 -8.68 -2.47
N TYR A 88 17.59 -9.38 -1.36
CA TYR A 88 16.64 -9.40 -0.25
C TYR A 88 16.48 -8.01 0.42
N ILE A 89 17.59 -7.34 0.75
CA ILE A 89 17.59 -6.00 1.36
C ILE A 89 16.91 -4.98 0.42
N THR A 90 17.31 -4.95 -0.84
CA THR A 90 16.75 -4.03 -1.84
C THR A 90 15.26 -4.26 -2.03
N THR A 91 14.83 -5.53 -2.04
CA THR A 91 13.41 -5.88 -2.12
C THR A 91 12.64 -5.43 -0.87
N LEU A 92 13.18 -5.61 0.33
CA LEU A 92 12.51 -5.14 1.56
C LEU A 92 12.39 -3.61 1.61
N ILE A 93 13.41 -2.87 1.18
CA ILE A 93 13.35 -1.41 1.06
C ILE A 93 12.27 -1.02 0.03
N TYR A 94 12.25 -1.67 -1.14
CA TYR A 94 11.22 -1.44 -2.15
C TYR A 94 9.82 -1.66 -1.59
N LEU A 95 9.60 -2.78 -0.91
CA LEU A 95 8.32 -3.15 -0.32
C LEU A 95 7.86 -2.16 0.75
N LEU A 96 8.77 -1.65 1.59
CA LEU A 96 8.46 -0.62 2.58
C LEU A 96 8.01 0.69 1.93
N VAL A 97 8.72 1.15 0.91
CA VAL A 97 8.42 2.41 0.22
C VAL A 97 7.14 2.31 -0.61
N ASN A 98 6.89 1.15 -1.24
CA ASN A 98 5.76 0.94 -2.15
C ASN A 98 4.50 0.38 -1.46
N LYS A 99 4.53 0.04 -0.16
CA LYS A 99 3.38 -0.61 0.51
C LYS A 99 2.07 0.18 0.40
N ALA A 100 2.15 1.50 0.60
CA ALA A 100 0.98 2.38 0.50
C ALA A 100 0.63 2.73 -0.96
N THR A 101 1.49 2.43 -1.92
CA THR A 101 1.26 2.73 -3.33
C THR A 101 0.22 1.78 -3.92
N VAL A 102 -0.75 2.35 -4.64
CA VAL A 102 -1.74 1.59 -5.40
C VAL A 102 -1.29 1.62 -6.85
N HIS A 103 -0.53 0.60 -7.28
CA HIS A 103 0.05 0.58 -8.63
C HIS A 103 -1.01 0.68 -9.74
N ALA A 104 -2.23 0.16 -9.52
CA ALA A 104 -3.35 0.30 -10.46
C ALA A 104 -3.71 1.76 -10.81
N ALA A 105 -3.45 2.71 -9.91
CA ALA A 105 -3.72 4.13 -10.17
C ALA A 105 -2.67 4.82 -11.05
N TYR A 106 -1.53 4.16 -11.29
CA TYR A 106 -0.43 4.67 -12.10
C TYR A 106 -0.35 4.01 -13.47
N LEU A 107 -1.34 3.17 -13.81
CA LEU A 107 -1.54 2.64 -15.15
C LEU A 107 -1.88 3.81 -16.07
N THR A 108 -0.87 4.28 -16.81
CA THR A 108 -1.04 5.40 -17.73
C THR A 108 -1.78 4.92 -18.97
N GLU A 109 -2.95 5.50 -19.21
CA GLU A 109 -3.71 5.23 -20.43
C GLU A 109 -2.99 5.70 -21.69
N ILE A 110 -3.30 5.02 -22.80
CA ILE A 110 -3.23 5.59 -24.14
C ILE A 110 -4.38 6.59 -24.28
N ASN A 111 -4.25 7.76 -23.66
CA ASN A 111 -5.24 8.81 -23.84
C ASN A 111 -4.83 9.67 -25.05
N ASP A 112 -5.46 9.41 -26.20
CA ASP A 112 -5.32 10.21 -27.43
C ASP A 112 -5.77 11.68 -27.25
N SER A 113 -6.43 12.00 -26.12
CA SER A 113 -6.86 13.35 -25.77
C SER A 113 -5.72 14.26 -25.29
N ALA A 114 -4.60 13.70 -24.82
CA ALA A 114 -3.41 14.44 -24.39
C ALA A 114 -2.19 14.03 -25.24
N LYS A 115 -2.29 14.21 -26.58
CA LYS A 115 -1.21 13.90 -27.55
C LYS A 115 0.18 14.32 -27.08
N ALA A 116 0.31 15.48 -26.42
CA ALA A 116 1.59 15.99 -25.92
C ALA A 116 2.24 15.08 -24.84
N GLN A 117 1.46 14.50 -23.94
CA GLN A 117 1.97 13.62 -22.87
C GLN A 117 2.36 12.24 -23.42
N VAL A 118 1.54 11.71 -24.34
CA VAL A 118 1.84 10.45 -25.05
C VAL A 118 3.13 10.59 -25.88
N THR A 119 3.32 11.71 -26.58
CA THR A 119 4.55 11.98 -27.34
C THR A 119 5.76 12.05 -26.43
N LYS A 120 5.67 12.74 -25.27
CA LYS A 120 6.77 12.79 -24.30
C LYS A 120 7.15 11.40 -23.78
N LEU A 121 6.17 10.56 -23.45
CA LEU A 121 6.42 9.21 -22.95
C LEU A 121 7.05 8.31 -24.02
N ARG A 122 6.62 8.40 -25.29
CA ARG A 122 7.24 7.66 -26.40
C ARG A 122 8.66 8.14 -26.73
N VAL A 123 8.90 9.45 -26.63
CA VAL A 123 10.26 9.99 -26.76
C VAL A 123 11.14 9.49 -25.62
N ALA A 124 10.64 9.45 -24.38
CA ALA A 124 11.37 8.90 -23.25
C ALA A 124 11.64 7.39 -23.41
N GLU A 125 10.67 6.62 -23.90
CA GLU A 125 10.83 5.21 -24.25
C GLU A 125 12.01 5.02 -25.22
N ALA A 126 11.95 5.69 -26.38
CA ALA A 126 12.95 5.57 -27.42
C ALA A 126 14.32 6.07 -26.94
N ALA A 127 14.37 7.21 -26.24
CA ALA A 127 15.62 7.75 -25.70
C ALA A 127 16.28 6.81 -24.70
N GLY A 128 15.50 6.22 -23.78
CA GLY A 128 16.01 5.24 -22.83
C GLY A 128 16.46 3.94 -23.51
N ALA A 129 15.71 3.45 -24.50
CA ALA A 129 16.09 2.26 -25.26
C ALA A 129 17.37 2.48 -26.08
N VAL A 130 17.51 3.63 -26.75
CA VAL A 130 18.71 4.00 -27.51
C VAL A 130 19.91 4.16 -26.58
N LEU A 131 19.73 4.81 -25.42
CA LEU A 131 20.80 4.93 -24.42
C LEU A 131 21.27 3.57 -23.93
N LEU A 132 20.35 2.69 -23.53
CA LEU A 132 20.68 1.34 -23.04
C LEU A 132 21.32 0.47 -24.13
N ALA A 133 20.84 0.58 -25.38
CA ALA A 133 21.44 -0.12 -26.51
C ALA A 133 22.86 0.40 -26.83
N GLY A 134 23.08 1.70 -26.74
CA GLY A 134 24.41 2.31 -26.89
C GLY A 134 25.37 1.84 -25.80
N LEU A 135 24.94 1.85 -24.53
CA LEU A 135 25.74 1.33 -23.41
C LEU A 135 26.07 -0.17 -23.57
N LEU A 136 25.12 -0.97 -24.07
CA LEU A 136 25.35 -2.38 -24.37
C LEU A 136 26.36 -2.57 -25.51
N PHE A 137 26.32 -1.72 -26.54
CA PHE A 137 27.30 -1.75 -27.63
C PHE A 137 28.71 -1.41 -27.14
N GLU A 138 28.86 -0.34 -26.36
CA GLU A 138 30.14 0.04 -25.74
C GLU A 138 30.66 -1.09 -24.82
N ALA A 139 29.77 -1.71 -24.04
CA ALA A 139 30.11 -2.85 -23.20
C ALA A 139 30.63 -4.04 -24.02
N ALA A 140 29.99 -4.34 -25.15
CA ALA A 140 30.44 -5.41 -26.04
C ALA A 140 31.80 -5.10 -26.69
N ASP A 141 32.07 -3.84 -27.05
CA ASP A 141 33.36 -3.44 -27.62
C ASP A 141 34.50 -3.50 -26.59
N MET A 142 34.24 -3.13 -25.33
CA MET A 142 35.19 -3.33 -24.22
C MET A 142 35.55 -4.80 -24.03
N VAL A 143 34.57 -5.71 -24.04
CA VAL A 143 34.82 -7.16 -23.94
C VAL A 143 35.60 -7.67 -25.15
N ARG A 144 35.28 -7.20 -26.35
CA ARG A 144 35.93 -7.62 -27.60
C ARG A 144 37.39 -7.16 -27.68
N SER A 145 37.68 -5.96 -27.22
CA SER A 145 39.02 -5.38 -27.25
C SER A 145 39.98 -6.15 -26.34
N GLY A 146 39.49 -6.65 -25.21
CA GLY A 146 40.28 -7.36 -24.21
C GLY A 146 41.26 -6.43 -23.48
N GLY A 147 41.52 -6.73 -22.20
CA GLY A 147 42.38 -5.89 -21.36
C GLY A 147 41.59 -4.87 -20.52
N GLU A 148 42.04 -3.61 -20.48
CA GLU A 148 41.46 -2.61 -19.58
C GLU A 148 39.99 -2.35 -19.90
N GLY A 149 39.14 -2.34 -18.87
CA GLY A 149 37.69 -2.20 -19.04
C GLY A 149 36.94 -3.50 -19.35
N THR A 150 37.62 -4.64 -19.48
CA THR A 150 36.95 -5.95 -19.65
C THR A 150 35.92 -6.20 -18.55
N TYR A 151 36.20 -5.83 -17.30
CA TYR A 151 35.24 -6.02 -16.22
C TYR A 151 33.98 -5.16 -16.39
N MET A 152 34.14 -3.86 -16.69
CA MET A 152 33.02 -2.96 -16.99
C MET A 152 32.20 -3.45 -18.19
N GLY A 153 32.87 -3.93 -19.23
CA GLY A 153 32.22 -4.51 -20.41
C GLY A 153 31.42 -5.76 -20.08
N LEU A 154 31.98 -6.69 -19.29
CA LEU A 154 31.27 -7.91 -18.87
C LEU A 154 30.04 -7.58 -18.01
N LEU A 155 30.12 -6.57 -17.14
CA LEU A 155 28.96 -6.07 -16.40
C LEU A 155 27.88 -5.56 -17.34
N GLY A 156 28.24 -4.71 -18.31
CA GLY A 156 27.29 -4.14 -19.27
C GLY A 156 26.66 -5.17 -20.20
N VAL A 157 27.41 -6.16 -20.69
CA VAL A 157 26.90 -7.24 -21.56
C VAL A 157 25.94 -8.16 -20.80
N TRP A 158 26.17 -8.38 -19.51
CA TRP A 158 25.27 -9.16 -18.67
C TRP A 158 24.01 -8.39 -18.28
N ALA A 159 24.16 -7.19 -17.71
CA ALA A 159 23.04 -6.40 -17.18
C ALA A 159 22.21 -5.70 -18.27
N GLY A 160 22.84 -5.28 -19.36
CA GLY A 160 22.25 -4.47 -20.43
C GLY A 160 21.01 -5.10 -21.06
N PRO A 161 21.01 -6.38 -21.47
CA PRO A 161 19.82 -7.03 -22.04
C PRO A 161 18.63 -7.06 -21.06
N PHE A 162 18.87 -7.30 -19.77
CA PHE A 162 17.82 -7.28 -18.76
C PHE A 162 17.26 -5.87 -18.55
N LEU A 163 18.14 -4.85 -18.43
CA LEU A 163 17.71 -3.45 -18.29
C LEU A 163 16.90 -2.98 -19.50
N LEU A 164 17.35 -3.31 -20.72
CA LEU A 164 16.65 -2.96 -21.94
C LEU A 164 15.27 -3.64 -22.00
N GLY A 165 15.19 -4.93 -21.68
CA GLY A 165 13.93 -5.66 -21.62
C GLY A 165 12.96 -5.06 -20.59
N LEU A 166 13.45 -4.80 -19.37
CA LEU A 166 12.65 -4.18 -18.31
C LEU A 166 12.21 -2.76 -18.67
N TRP A 167 13.05 -1.98 -19.35
CA TRP A 167 12.70 -0.65 -19.84
C TRP A 167 11.59 -0.73 -20.88
N VAL A 168 11.76 -1.53 -21.95
CA VAL A 168 10.74 -1.70 -22.99
C VAL A 168 9.40 -2.16 -22.40
N LEU A 169 9.43 -3.08 -21.43
CA LEU A 169 8.24 -3.62 -20.80
C LEU A 169 7.56 -2.65 -19.83
N ALA A 170 8.32 -1.93 -19.02
CA ALA A 170 7.79 -1.23 -17.84
C ALA A 170 8.08 0.27 -17.79
N TYR A 171 8.69 0.89 -18.81
CA TYR A 171 9.08 2.32 -18.78
C TYR A 171 7.91 3.23 -18.39
N ARG A 172 6.69 2.96 -18.90
CA ARG A 172 5.50 3.77 -18.61
C ARG A 172 5.20 3.80 -17.12
N HIS A 173 5.27 2.64 -16.48
CA HIS A 173 5.00 2.49 -15.06
C HIS A 173 6.16 3.03 -14.22
N ILE A 174 7.40 2.81 -14.64
CA ILE A 174 8.60 3.37 -13.99
C ILE A 174 8.52 4.90 -13.96
N LEU A 175 8.11 5.53 -15.07
CA LEU A 175 8.02 6.99 -15.21
C LEU A 175 6.76 7.59 -14.60
N SER A 176 5.67 6.82 -14.44
CA SER A 176 4.43 7.30 -13.84
C SER A 176 4.46 7.27 -12.31
N LEU A 177 5.25 6.38 -11.72
CA LEU A 177 5.38 6.25 -10.27
C LEU A 177 6.05 7.49 -9.64
N PRO A 178 5.72 7.82 -8.38
CA PRO A 178 6.43 8.86 -7.65
C PRO A 178 7.93 8.52 -7.55
N LEU A 179 8.81 9.50 -7.78
CA LEU A 179 10.28 9.28 -7.79
C LEU A 179 10.82 8.52 -6.57
N PRO A 180 10.36 8.75 -5.32
CA PRO A 180 10.84 7.99 -4.18
C PRO A 180 10.63 6.48 -4.30
N ASN A 181 9.59 6.04 -5.00
CA ASN A 181 9.23 4.62 -5.16
C ASN A 181 10.27 3.83 -5.96
N THR A 182 11.05 4.50 -6.80
CA THR A 182 12.10 3.88 -7.63
C THR A 182 13.48 4.32 -7.16
N LEU A 183 13.68 5.60 -6.82
CA LEU A 183 14.99 6.11 -6.43
C LEU A 183 15.46 5.63 -5.06
N VAL A 184 14.58 5.57 -4.06
CA VAL A 184 14.98 5.10 -2.71
C VAL A 184 15.44 3.64 -2.74
N PRO A 185 14.67 2.68 -3.27
CA PRO A 185 15.13 1.29 -3.34
C PRO A 185 16.33 1.09 -4.27
N ALA A 186 16.53 1.93 -5.29
CA ALA A 186 17.73 1.82 -6.12
C ALA A 186 18.97 2.42 -5.43
N LEU A 187 18.87 3.62 -4.86
CA LEU A 187 20.03 4.40 -4.40
C LEU A 187 20.42 4.13 -2.95
N LEU A 188 19.45 3.92 -2.05
CA LEU A 188 19.75 3.70 -0.63
C LEU A 188 20.62 2.45 -0.39
N PRO A 189 20.26 1.25 -0.91
CA PRO A 189 21.15 0.09 -0.78
C PRO A 189 22.44 0.27 -1.57
N THR A 190 22.42 0.94 -2.73
CA THR A 190 23.64 1.21 -3.51
C THR A 190 24.68 1.97 -2.70
N VAL A 191 24.29 3.10 -2.08
CA VAL A 191 25.18 3.89 -1.22
C VAL A 191 25.64 3.08 -0.01
N TYR A 192 24.75 2.26 0.57
CA TYR A 192 25.12 1.39 1.68
C TYR A 192 26.20 0.38 1.28
N PHE A 193 26.02 -0.31 0.16
CA PHE A 193 26.96 -1.33 -0.28
C PHE A 193 28.27 -0.77 -0.80
N TRP A 194 28.29 0.45 -1.35
CA TRP A 194 29.54 1.16 -1.63
C TRP A 194 30.42 1.28 -0.38
N VAL A 195 29.83 1.57 0.77
CA VAL A 195 30.56 1.64 2.04
C VAL A 195 31.03 0.26 2.49
N VAL A 196 30.15 -0.75 2.41
CA VAL A 196 30.50 -2.13 2.80
C VAL A 196 31.63 -2.69 1.95
N ASP A 197 31.58 -2.47 0.64
CA ASP A 197 32.57 -2.99 -0.28
C ASP A 197 33.92 -2.27 -0.17
N THR A 198 33.92 -0.94 0.02
CA THR A 198 35.14 -0.19 0.36
C THR A 198 35.83 -0.78 1.61
N LEU A 199 35.06 -1.21 2.61
CA LEU A 199 35.60 -1.86 3.81
C LEU A 199 36.11 -3.28 3.54
N ALA A 200 35.49 -4.02 2.63
CA ALA A 200 35.90 -5.37 2.24
C ALA A 200 37.19 -5.35 1.41
N LEU A 201 37.29 -4.44 0.43
CA LEU A 201 38.47 -4.22 -0.41
C LEU A 201 39.68 -3.76 0.41
N ARG A 202 39.49 -2.86 1.39
CA ARG A 202 40.56 -2.46 2.33
C ARG A 202 41.13 -3.61 3.15
N ARG A 203 40.35 -4.67 3.38
CA ARG A 203 40.79 -5.87 4.09
C ARG A 203 41.40 -6.92 3.17
N GLY A 204 41.37 -6.71 1.85
CA GLY A 204 41.82 -7.69 0.86
C GLY A 204 40.92 -8.92 0.80
N THR A 205 39.63 -8.77 1.11
CA THR A 205 38.67 -9.90 1.13
C THR A 205 38.53 -10.53 -0.25
N TRP A 206 38.61 -9.71 -1.28
CA TRP A 206 38.62 -10.09 -2.69
C TRP A 206 39.30 -8.96 -3.49
N ALA A 207 39.69 -9.21 -4.74
CA ALA A 207 40.34 -8.21 -5.58
C ALA A 207 39.99 -8.35 -7.06
N ILE A 208 39.92 -7.21 -7.75
CA ILE A 208 39.83 -7.11 -9.21
C ILE A 208 41.24 -7.15 -9.79
N THR A 209 41.45 -8.02 -10.78
CA THR A 209 42.76 -8.23 -11.39
C THR A 209 43.25 -6.97 -12.12
N PRO A 210 44.51 -6.55 -11.89
CA PRO A 210 45.10 -5.46 -12.66
C PRO A 210 45.08 -5.74 -14.16
N GLY A 211 44.78 -4.72 -14.97
CA GLY A 211 44.69 -4.86 -16.43
C GLY A 211 43.32 -5.33 -16.93
N THR A 212 42.35 -5.68 -16.07
CA THR A 212 40.95 -5.89 -16.49
C THR A 212 40.02 -4.73 -16.10
N LYS A 213 40.51 -3.82 -15.25
CA LYS A 213 39.79 -2.63 -14.76
C LYS A 213 40.24 -1.34 -15.46
N LEU A 214 39.42 -0.30 -15.37
CA LEU A 214 39.61 1.05 -15.93
C LEU A 214 40.59 1.90 -15.12
N ASN A 215 41.04 1.42 -13.96
CA ASN A 215 41.99 2.09 -13.07
C ASN A 215 41.52 3.49 -12.60
N TYR A 216 40.20 3.70 -12.53
CA TYR A 216 39.62 4.94 -11.98
C TYR A 216 38.94 4.66 -10.64
N GLN A 217 39.38 5.36 -9.61
CA GLN A 217 38.83 5.27 -8.26
C GLN A 217 38.17 6.60 -7.85
N PRO A 218 36.84 6.67 -7.76
CA PRO A 218 36.15 7.88 -7.30
C PRO A 218 36.52 8.28 -5.86
N TRP A 219 36.84 7.30 -5.00
CA TRP A 219 37.42 7.51 -3.68
C TRP A 219 38.34 6.33 -3.30
N PRO A 220 39.21 6.48 -2.27
CA PRO A 220 40.24 5.49 -1.98
C PRO A 220 39.69 4.08 -1.71
N HIS A 221 40.21 3.11 -2.47
CA HIS A 221 39.83 1.70 -2.43
C HIS A 221 38.41 1.38 -2.94
N MET A 222 37.85 2.24 -3.80
CA MET A 222 36.62 1.96 -4.53
C MET A 222 36.86 2.12 -6.02
N GLU A 223 36.77 1.04 -6.76
CA GLU A 223 36.88 1.04 -8.21
C GLU A 223 35.56 1.51 -8.84
N ILE A 224 35.62 2.21 -9.98
CA ILE A 224 34.43 2.71 -10.67
C ILE A 224 33.49 1.58 -11.11
N GLU A 225 34.04 0.42 -11.44
CA GLU A 225 33.27 -0.76 -11.81
C GLU A 225 32.35 -1.20 -10.66
N GLU A 226 32.82 -1.17 -9.41
CA GLU A 226 31.99 -1.49 -8.25
C GLU A 226 30.90 -0.45 -8.04
N VAL A 227 31.21 0.83 -8.23
CA VAL A 227 30.23 1.91 -8.14
C VAL A 227 29.09 1.66 -9.13
N VAL A 228 29.43 1.32 -10.37
CA VAL A 228 28.47 1.00 -11.44
C VAL A 228 27.78 -0.34 -11.19
N PHE A 229 28.48 -1.37 -10.68
CA PHE A 229 27.93 -2.68 -10.36
C PHE A 229 26.79 -2.57 -9.34
N PHE A 230 27.03 -1.92 -8.20
CA PHE A 230 26.01 -1.76 -7.16
C PHE A 230 24.81 -0.94 -7.62
N LEU A 231 25.05 0.13 -8.37
CA LEU A 231 23.97 0.94 -8.93
C LEU A 231 23.14 0.11 -9.93
N THR A 232 23.81 -0.55 -10.86
CA THR A 232 23.17 -1.33 -11.93
C THR A 232 22.34 -2.49 -11.37
N THR A 233 22.90 -3.25 -10.42
CA THR A 233 22.22 -4.38 -9.79
C THR A 233 21.00 -3.94 -8.98
N ASN A 234 21.09 -2.85 -8.20
CA ASN A 234 19.93 -2.34 -7.46
C ASN A 234 18.88 -1.69 -8.37
N VAL A 235 19.27 -1.08 -9.49
CA VAL A 235 18.34 -0.62 -10.53
C VAL A 235 17.64 -1.81 -11.19
N LEU A 236 18.37 -2.88 -11.53
CA LEU A 236 17.81 -4.13 -12.06
C LEU A 236 16.75 -4.72 -11.13
N ILE A 237 17.09 -4.87 -9.84
CA ILE A 237 16.16 -5.41 -8.83
C ILE A 237 14.93 -4.49 -8.72
N THR A 238 15.13 -3.18 -8.63
CA THR A 238 14.04 -2.20 -8.51
C THR A 238 13.13 -2.23 -9.74
N PHE A 239 13.68 -2.21 -10.95
CA PHE A 239 12.90 -2.25 -12.18
C PHE A 239 12.19 -3.60 -12.36
N GLY A 240 12.83 -4.71 -11.95
CA GLY A 240 12.20 -6.03 -11.89
C GLY A 240 10.97 -6.05 -10.98
N LEU A 241 11.07 -5.43 -9.80
CA LEU A 241 9.95 -5.29 -8.86
C LEU A 241 8.84 -4.38 -9.40
N VAL A 242 9.20 -3.25 -10.02
CA VAL A 242 8.22 -2.36 -10.68
C VAL A 242 7.49 -3.10 -11.81
N CYS A 243 8.21 -3.89 -12.62
CA CYS A 243 7.63 -4.69 -13.68
C CYS A 243 6.68 -5.77 -13.12
N PHE A 244 7.06 -6.42 -12.03
CA PHE A 244 6.18 -7.35 -11.32
C PHE A 244 4.89 -6.66 -10.86
N ASP A 245 5.00 -5.52 -10.17
CA ASP A 245 3.84 -4.77 -9.68
C ASP A 245 2.98 -4.23 -10.82
N TYR A 246 3.59 -3.90 -11.96
CA TYR A 246 2.86 -3.52 -13.17
C TYR A 246 2.02 -4.67 -13.71
N ALA A 247 2.59 -5.87 -13.84
CA ALA A 247 1.87 -7.08 -14.27
C ALA A 247 0.68 -7.40 -13.35
N VAL A 248 0.89 -7.33 -12.04
CA VAL A 248 -0.19 -7.55 -11.05
C VAL A 248 -1.25 -6.45 -11.15
N ALA A 249 -0.85 -5.19 -11.28
CA ALA A 249 -1.77 -4.06 -11.41
C ALA A 249 -2.67 -4.19 -12.64
N LEU A 250 -2.13 -4.62 -13.78
CA LEU A 250 -2.91 -4.87 -15.01
C LEU A 250 -3.99 -5.94 -14.79
N THR A 251 -3.64 -7.07 -14.18
CA THR A 251 -4.63 -8.13 -13.94
C THR A 251 -5.68 -7.74 -12.90
N THR A 252 -5.32 -6.87 -11.96
CA THR A 252 -6.25 -6.36 -10.95
C THR A 252 -7.22 -5.34 -11.54
N ALA A 253 -6.71 -4.43 -12.39
CA ALA A 253 -7.44 -3.29 -12.93
C ALA A 253 -8.32 -3.59 -14.15
N PHE A 254 -8.34 -4.80 -14.72
CA PHE A 254 -9.21 -5.08 -15.86
C PHE A 254 -10.08 -6.32 -15.62
N PRO A 255 -11.16 -6.22 -14.80
CA PRO A 255 -12.02 -7.34 -14.47
C PRO A 255 -12.73 -7.96 -15.68
N SER A 256 -13.02 -7.17 -16.71
CA SER A 256 -13.59 -7.66 -17.97
C SER A 256 -12.64 -8.59 -18.73
N LEU A 257 -11.34 -8.33 -18.66
CA LEU A 257 -10.30 -9.17 -19.27
C LEU A 257 -9.85 -10.30 -18.34
N PHE A 258 -9.90 -10.06 -17.03
CA PHE A 258 -9.44 -10.98 -15.99
C PHE A 258 -10.57 -11.19 -14.98
N PRO A 259 -11.55 -12.06 -15.23
CA PRO A 259 -12.71 -12.21 -14.34
C PRO A 259 -12.34 -12.74 -12.95
N GLU A 260 -11.27 -13.54 -12.82
CA GLU A 260 -10.75 -13.99 -11.52
C GLU A 260 -10.29 -12.80 -10.66
N SER A 261 -10.81 -12.67 -9.42
CA SER A 261 -10.49 -11.57 -8.50
C SER A 261 -9.02 -11.53 -8.06
N GLN A 262 -8.40 -12.71 -7.96
CA GLN A 262 -6.98 -12.91 -7.65
C GLN A 262 -6.48 -14.16 -8.40
N PRO A 263 -6.06 -14.04 -9.68
CA PRO A 263 -5.52 -15.18 -10.41
C PRO A 263 -4.29 -15.77 -9.70
N PRO A 264 -3.98 -17.06 -9.82
CA PRO A 264 -2.71 -17.58 -9.31
C PRO A 264 -1.54 -16.83 -9.94
N LEU A 265 -0.47 -16.61 -9.16
CA LEU A 265 0.61 -15.70 -9.55
C LEU A 265 1.23 -15.99 -10.92
N HIS A 266 1.40 -17.26 -11.29
CA HIS A 266 1.93 -17.63 -12.60
C HIS A 266 1.04 -17.11 -13.75
N LYS A 267 -0.30 -17.15 -13.60
CA LYS A 267 -1.22 -16.55 -14.56
C LYS A 267 -1.08 -15.03 -14.56
N GLN A 268 -0.98 -14.40 -13.39
CA GLN A 268 -0.80 -12.94 -13.30
C GLN A 268 0.46 -12.47 -14.04
N LEU A 269 1.57 -13.20 -13.88
CA LEU A 269 2.84 -12.89 -14.55
C LEU A 269 2.78 -13.20 -16.05
N LEU A 270 2.27 -14.37 -16.45
CA LEU A 270 2.17 -14.74 -17.87
C LEU A 270 1.25 -13.79 -18.64
N PHE A 271 0.06 -13.52 -18.10
CA PHE A 271 -0.89 -12.59 -18.72
C PHE A 271 -0.41 -11.16 -18.61
N GLY A 272 0.16 -10.75 -17.48
CA GLY A 272 0.76 -9.44 -17.31
C GLY A 272 1.81 -9.19 -18.38
N ILE A 273 2.79 -10.08 -18.53
CA ILE A 273 3.83 -9.99 -19.56
C ILE A 273 3.22 -9.93 -20.97
N SER A 274 2.27 -10.81 -21.29
CA SER A 274 1.57 -10.76 -22.59
C SER A 274 0.87 -9.41 -22.81
N ALA A 275 0.25 -8.86 -21.77
CA ALA A 275 -0.49 -7.62 -21.81
C ALA A 275 0.43 -6.37 -21.89
N LEU A 276 1.66 -6.46 -21.38
CA LEU A 276 2.69 -5.44 -21.55
C LEU A 276 3.00 -5.20 -23.04
N PHE A 277 2.95 -6.25 -23.87
CA PHE A 277 3.19 -6.13 -25.31
C PHE A 277 1.98 -5.64 -26.10
N THR A 278 0.75 -5.90 -25.65
CA THR A 278 -0.46 -5.63 -26.45
C THR A 278 -1.00 -4.22 -26.30
N CYS A 279 -0.56 -3.46 -25.28
CA CYS A 279 -0.77 -2.01 -25.06
C CYS A 279 -2.23 -1.48 -25.07
N LYS A 280 -3.24 -2.25 -25.49
CA LYS A 280 -4.63 -1.79 -25.64
C LYS A 280 -5.50 -2.39 -24.54
N PHE A 281 -5.76 -1.60 -23.50
CA PHE A 281 -6.71 -1.96 -22.46
C PHE A 281 -8.00 -1.15 -22.61
N PRO A 282 -9.17 -1.75 -22.30
CA PRO A 282 -10.45 -1.06 -22.32
C PRO A 282 -10.52 0.05 -21.26
N ARG A 283 -11.39 1.05 -21.48
CA ARG A 283 -11.59 2.22 -20.59
C ARG A 283 -12.29 1.88 -19.27
N ASP A 284 -12.75 0.64 -19.14
CA ASP A 284 -13.77 0.29 -18.17
C ASP A 284 -13.14 -0.14 -16.85
N ALA A 285 -13.06 0.80 -15.90
CA ALA A 285 -13.37 0.64 -14.46
C ALA A 285 -12.52 1.53 -13.53
N TYR A 286 -11.35 2.02 -13.95
CA TYR A 286 -10.36 2.54 -12.99
C TYR A 286 -9.78 3.92 -13.28
N HIS A 287 -10.37 4.65 -14.23
CA HIS A 287 -10.20 6.10 -14.32
C HIS A 287 -10.48 6.82 -12.99
N SER A 288 -11.34 6.25 -12.15
CA SER A 288 -11.76 6.82 -10.88
C SER A 288 -10.75 6.66 -9.74
N LEU A 289 -9.82 5.69 -9.84
CA LEU A 289 -8.92 5.33 -8.74
C LEU A 289 -8.01 6.47 -8.29
N PRO A 290 -7.32 7.21 -9.19
CA PRO A 290 -6.45 8.31 -8.77
C PRO A 290 -7.17 9.35 -7.92
N GLU A 291 -8.40 9.70 -8.30
CA GLU A 291 -9.23 10.65 -7.55
C GLU A 291 -9.73 10.06 -6.22
N CYS A 292 -10.19 8.80 -6.21
CA CYS A 292 -10.58 8.11 -4.97
C CYS A 292 -9.42 8.02 -3.97
N ILE A 293 -8.21 7.73 -4.46
CA ILE A 293 -6.99 7.71 -3.63
C ILE A 293 -6.65 9.11 -3.11
N ALA A 294 -6.82 10.14 -3.94
CA ALA A 294 -6.60 11.53 -3.52
C ALA A 294 -7.55 11.93 -2.39
N ILE A 295 -8.84 11.56 -2.49
CA ILE A 295 -9.85 11.77 -1.45
C ILE A 295 -9.43 11.05 -0.15
N LEU A 296 -9.12 9.76 -0.23
CA LEU A 296 -8.68 8.97 0.93
C LEU A 296 -7.44 9.57 1.60
N ARG A 297 -6.42 9.91 0.81
CA ARG A 297 -5.16 10.46 1.32
C ARG A 297 -5.34 11.83 1.98
N ALA A 298 -6.22 12.67 1.44
CA ALA A 298 -6.50 14.00 1.99
C ALA A 298 -7.34 13.93 3.29
N LYS A 299 -8.31 13.02 3.35
CA LYS A 299 -9.28 12.97 4.46
C LYS A 299 -8.84 12.03 5.60
N SER A 300 -8.05 10.99 5.34
CA SER A 300 -7.54 10.10 6.38
C SER A 300 -6.18 9.47 6.04
N ARG A 301 -5.11 10.04 6.62
CA ARG A 301 -3.76 9.46 6.54
C ARG A 301 -3.68 8.06 7.15
N SER A 302 -4.40 7.81 8.24
CA SER A 302 -4.40 6.50 8.91
C SER A 302 -5.07 5.42 8.06
N PHE A 303 -6.24 5.71 7.47
CA PHE A 303 -6.90 4.75 6.58
C PHE A 303 -6.14 4.59 5.26
N TYR A 304 -5.50 5.65 4.74
CA TYR A 304 -4.63 5.53 3.57
C TYR A 304 -3.47 4.56 3.83
N LEU A 305 -2.78 4.67 4.96
CA LEU A 305 -1.70 3.75 5.33
C LEU A 305 -2.23 2.34 5.61
N ALA A 306 -3.34 2.21 6.35
CA ALA A 306 -3.98 0.92 6.62
C ALA A 306 -4.52 0.25 5.34
N SER A 307 -4.81 1.00 4.27
CA SER A 307 -5.19 0.40 2.99
C SER A 307 -4.06 -0.46 2.39
N GLY A 308 -2.80 -0.16 2.71
CA GLY A 308 -1.62 -0.80 2.14
C GLY A 308 -1.45 -2.28 2.51
N VAL A 309 -2.15 -2.75 3.53
CA VAL A 309 -2.15 -4.17 3.95
C VAL A 309 -3.26 -5.00 3.30
N PHE A 310 -4.19 -4.37 2.57
CA PHE A 310 -5.11 -5.07 1.67
C PHE A 310 -4.47 -5.23 0.29
N GLU A 311 -4.88 -6.25 -0.46
CA GLU A 311 -4.31 -6.59 -1.76
C GLU A 311 -5.36 -6.73 -2.86
N GLY A 312 -4.92 -6.64 -4.12
CA GLY A 312 -5.76 -6.91 -5.29
C GLY A 312 -7.02 -6.03 -5.34
N ARG A 313 -8.11 -6.60 -5.85
CA ARG A 313 -9.37 -5.88 -6.07
C ARG A 313 -10.06 -5.45 -4.78
N LEU A 314 -9.92 -6.23 -3.72
CA LEU A 314 -10.43 -5.86 -2.39
C LEU A 314 -9.92 -4.49 -1.98
N ARG A 315 -8.62 -4.22 -2.14
CA ARG A 315 -8.05 -2.90 -1.81
C ARG A 315 -8.69 -1.79 -2.63
N LEU A 316 -8.90 -2.01 -3.93
CA LEU A 316 -9.46 -1.00 -4.83
C LEU A 316 -10.92 -0.70 -4.46
N ASP A 317 -11.73 -1.73 -4.23
CA ASP A 317 -13.13 -1.58 -3.85
C ASP A 317 -13.30 -0.94 -2.48
N LEU A 318 -12.41 -1.21 -1.52
CA LEU A 318 -12.40 -0.54 -0.22
C LEU A 318 -12.09 0.95 -0.34
N ILE A 319 -11.15 1.33 -1.22
CA ILE A 319 -10.84 2.74 -1.51
C ILE A 319 -12.04 3.42 -2.17
N SER A 320 -12.68 2.76 -3.13
CA SER A 320 -13.88 3.26 -3.80
C SER A 320 -15.06 3.42 -2.82
N LEU A 321 -15.30 2.44 -1.95
CA LEU A 321 -16.32 2.50 -0.91
C LEU A 321 -16.07 3.68 0.04
N TYR A 322 -14.85 3.84 0.54
CA TYR A 322 -14.50 4.97 1.39
C TYR A 322 -14.77 6.30 0.69
N SER A 323 -14.38 6.40 -0.58
CA SER A 323 -14.54 7.62 -1.37
C SER A 323 -16.01 7.94 -1.63
N PHE A 324 -16.83 6.92 -1.91
CA PHE A 324 -18.29 7.06 -2.00
C PHE A 324 -18.88 7.58 -0.69
N CYS A 325 -18.62 6.90 0.44
CA CYS A 325 -19.16 7.31 1.74
C CYS A 325 -18.77 8.75 2.07
N ARG A 326 -17.51 9.14 1.79
CA ARG A 326 -17.06 10.50 2.06
C ARG A 326 -17.69 11.53 1.14
N ALA A 327 -17.87 11.21 -0.15
CA ALA A 327 -18.52 12.12 -1.08
C ALA A 327 -20.00 12.29 -0.75
N ALA A 328 -20.69 11.22 -0.36
CA ALA A 328 -22.08 11.27 0.07
C ALA A 328 -22.24 12.14 1.34
N ASP A 329 -21.37 11.96 2.34
CA ASP A 329 -21.31 12.77 3.55
C ASP A 329 -21.09 14.26 3.24
N ASP A 330 -20.07 14.59 2.42
CA ASP A 330 -19.77 15.97 2.00
C ASP A 330 -20.93 16.59 1.18
N LEU A 331 -21.68 15.80 0.40
CA LEU A 331 -22.86 16.26 -0.35
C LEU A 331 -24.06 16.63 0.53
N ILE A 332 -24.11 16.11 1.76
CA ILE A 332 -25.13 16.47 2.75
C ILE A 332 -24.64 17.64 3.61
N ASP A 333 -23.43 17.52 4.16
CA ASP A 333 -22.86 18.49 5.10
C ASP A 333 -22.62 19.88 4.49
N ASP A 334 -22.13 19.95 3.25
CA ASP A 334 -21.80 21.22 2.58
C ASP A 334 -22.95 21.77 1.71
N SER A 335 -24.11 21.10 1.70
CA SER A 335 -25.23 21.49 0.82
C SER A 335 -26.09 22.59 1.44
N PRO A 336 -26.48 23.62 0.65
CA PRO A 336 -27.51 24.55 1.08
C PRO A 336 -28.91 23.92 1.12
N THR A 337 -29.11 22.78 0.43
CA THR A 337 -30.36 22.02 0.42
C THR A 337 -30.14 20.53 0.73
N PRO A 338 -29.74 20.17 1.98
CA PRO A 338 -29.37 18.79 2.34
C PRO A 338 -30.45 17.74 2.03
N ALA A 339 -31.73 18.07 2.25
CA ALA A 339 -32.84 17.17 1.94
C ALA A 339 -32.94 16.83 0.43
N GLN A 340 -32.64 17.78 -0.45
CA GLN A 340 -32.61 17.52 -1.90
C GLN A 340 -31.40 16.70 -2.30
N SER A 341 -30.23 16.95 -1.68
CA SER A 341 -29.04 16.13 -1.87
C SER A 341 -29.30 14.66 -1.47
N LEU A 342 -29.95 14.45 -0.33
CA LEU A 342 -30.31 13.12 0.15
C LEU A 342 -31.24 12.39 -0.82
N GLU A 343 -32.28 13.08 -1.31
CA GLU A 343 -33.21 12.50 -2.28
C GLU A 343 -32.51 12.12 -3.59
N ARG A 344 -31.59 12.96 -4.08
CA ARG A 344 -30.76 12.64 -5.26
C ARG A 344 -29.89 11.41 -5.03
N LEU A 345 -29.34 11.23 -3.84
CA LEU A 345 -28.57 10.03 -3.47
C LEU A 345 -29.47 8.79 -3.44
N ARG A 346 -30.66 8.86 -2.86
CA ARG A 346 -31.65 7.76 -2.86
C ARG A 346 -32.03 7.36 -4.30
N LEU A 347 -32.28 8.35 -5.17
CA LEU A 347 -32.55 8.11 -6.60
C LEU A 347 -31.34 7.51 -7.33
N LEU A 348 -30.12 7.95 -7.01
CA LEU A 348 -28.91 7.35 -7.57
C LEU A 348 -28.80 5.87 -7.17
N LEU A 349 -29.08 5.52 -5.91
CA LEU A 349 -29.09 4.11 -5.47
C LEU A 349 -30.17 3.31 -6.21
N GLU A 350 -31.35 3.88 -6.43
CA GLU A 350 -32.39 3.24 -7.24
C GLU A 350 -31.89 2.93 -8.67
N ILE A 351 -31.21 3.88 -9.31
CA ILE A 351 -30.62 3.70 -10.65
C ILE A 351 -29.53 2.61 -10.63
N ILE A 352 -28.63 2.65 -9.64
CA ILE A 352 -27.50 1.72 -9.52
C ILE A 352 -27.99 0.27 -9.35
N TYR A 353 -29.05 0.05 -8.58
CA TYR A 353 -29.57 -1.28 -8.28
C TYR A 353 -30.71 -1.73 -9.21
N THR A 354 -31.04 -0.94 -10.25
CA THR A 354 -32.03 -1.31 -11.27
C THR A 354 -31.31 -1.62 -12.60
N PRO A 355 -31.16 -2.90 -12.99
CA PRO A 355 -30.36 -3.27 -14.16
C PRO A 355 -30.79 -2.58 -15.47
N SER A 356 -32.09 -2.35 -15.67
CA SER A 356 -32.62 -1.66 -16.85
C SER A 356 -32.27 -0.18 -16.95
N ARG A 357 -31.68 0.41 -15.89
CA ARG A 357 -31.27 1.82 -15.81
C ARG A 357 -29.75 1.99 -15.72
N ALA A 358 -28.96 0.91 -15.82
CA ALA A 358 -27.51 0.99 -15.65
C ALA A 358 -26.84 2.01 -16.60
N ASP A 359 -27.30 2.10 -17.85
CA ASP A 359 -26.76 3.00 -18.87
C ASP A 359 -27.03 4.49 -18.60
N THR A 360 -27.99 4.82 -17.71
CA THR A 360 -28.31 6.22 -17.38
C THR A 360 -27.53 6.74 -16.18
N LYS A 361 -26.81 5.86 -15.46
CA LYS A 361 -26.06 6.17 -14.23
C LYS A 361 -25.11 7.35 -14.42
N GLU A 362 -24.25 7.31 -15.44
CA GLU A 362 -23.26 8.35 -15.68
C GLU A 362 -23.91 9.70 -16.02
N GLY A 363 -24.90 9.69 -16.91
CA GLY A 363 -25.64 10.90 -17.29
C GLY A 363 -26.36 11.54 -16.10
N PHE A 364 -26.96 10.73 -15.23
CA PHE A 364 -27.61 11.20 -14.00
C PHE A 364 -26.61 11.79 -13.02
N VAL A 365 -25.47 11.12 -12.78
CA VAL A 365 -24.45 11.65 -11.86
C VAL A 365 -23.92 12.99 -12.36
N ARG A 366 -23.63 13.09 -13.66
CA ARG A 366 -23.08 14.32 -14.26
C ARG A 366 -24.05 15.50 -14.23
N SER A 367 -25.36 15.25 -14.30
CA SER A 367 -26.39 16.29 -14.31
C SER A 367 -26.85 16.71 -12.91
N MET A 368 -26.88 15.79 -11.95
CA MET A 368 -27.49 16.02 -10.64
C MET A 368 -26.50 16.39 -9.53
N PHE A 369 -25.20 16.11 -9.73
CA PHE A 369 -24.16 16.28 -8.73
C PHE A 369 -23.02 17.18 -9.23
N PRO A 370 -22.30 17.87 -8.32
CA PRO A 370 -21.12 18.65 -8.68
C PRO A 370 -19.98 17.76 -9.19
N ALA A 371 -19.13 18.32 -10.06
CA ALA A 371 -18.06 17.60 -10.74
C ALA A 371 -17.13 16.81 -9.80
N TRP A 372 -16.82 17.37 -8.63
CA TRP A 372 -15.94 16.72 -7.65
C TRP A 372 -16.52 15.41 -7.09
N ALA A 373 -17.85 15.23 -7.13
CA ALA A 373 -18.52 14.05 -6.61
C ALA A 373 -18.76 12.98 -7.70
N HIS A 374 -18.53 13.28 -8.98
CA HIS A 374 -18.88 12.35 -10.07
C HIS A 374 -18.15 11.01 -9.92
N THR A 375 -16.84 11.09 -9.79
CA THR A 375 -15.96 9.93 -9.70
C THR A 375 -16.23 9.03 -8.49
N PRO A 376 -16.25 9.54 -7.24
CA PRO A 376 -16.52 8.68 -6.08
C PRO A 376 -17.93 8.06 -6.11
N LEU A 377 -18.93 8.76 -6.65
CA LEU A 377 -20.28 8.22 -6.79
C LEU A 377 -20.35 7.09 -7.84
N LEU A 378 -19.66 7.25 -8.97
CA LEU A 378 -19.64 6.25 -10.04
C LEU A 378 -18.80 5.02 -9.71
N ALA A 379 -17.82 5.17 -8.81
CA ALA A 379 -16.87 4.13 -8.40
C ALA A 379 -17.42 3.13 -7.37
N LEU A 380 -18.63 3.35 -6.82
CA LEU A 380 -19.23 2.47 -5.82
C LEU A 380 -19.24 0.99 -6.30
N PRO A 381 -18.62 0.04 -5.56
CA PRO A 381 -18.65 -1.39 -5.90
C PRO A 381 -19.99 -2.04 -5.53
N SER A 382 -21.08 -1.53 -6.10
CA SER A 382 -22.46 -1.89 -5.74
C SER A 382 -22.81 -3.35 -5.99
N GLN A 383 -22.12 -4.02 -6.92
CA GLN A 383 -22.34 -5.43 -7.25
C GLN A 383 -22.05 -6.39 -6.08
N HIS A 384 -21.30 -5.93 -5.07
CA HIS A 384 -20.93 -6.74 -3.90
C HIS A 384 -21.60 -6.25 -2.61
N ILE A 385 -22.37 -5.17 -2.65
CA ILE A 385 -22.94 -4.52 -1.47
C ILE A 385 -24.46 -4.62 -1.53
N PRO A 386 -25.14 -5.11 -0.48
CA PRO A 386 -26.59 -5.03 -0.39
C PRO A 386 -27.06 -3.57 -0.35
N ARG A 387 -28.03 -3.22 -1.22
CA ARG A 387 -28.64 -1.88 -1.26
C ARG A 387 -29.10 -1.39 0.11
N LYS A 388 -29.68 -2.28 0.92
CA LYS A 388 -30.20 -1.99 2.26
C LYS A 388 -29.18 -1.25 3.14
N LEU A 389 -27.90 -1.65 3.10
CA LEU A 389 -26.85 -1.03 3.93
C LEU A 389 -26.56 0.42 3.50
N LEU A 390 -26.69 0.71 2.20
CA LEU A 390 -26.54 2.06 1.67
C LEU A 390 -27.76 2.93 1.98
N ASP A 391 -28.97 2.36 1.90
CA ASP A 391 -30.19 3.06 2.33
C ASP A 391 -30.12 3.40 3.83
N GLU A 392 -29.69 2.44 4.67
CA GLU A 392 -29.49 2.66 6.12
C GLU A 392 -28.39 3.69 6.41
N LEU A 393 -27.31 3.74 5.61
CA LEU A 393 -26.32 4.82 5.70
C LEU A 393 -26.96 6.20 5.42
N LEU A 394 -27.81 6.29 4.40
CA LEU A 394 -28.54 7.52 4.07
C LEU A 394 -29.55 7.91 5.17
N ASP A 395 -30.17 6.94 5.85
CA ASP A 395 -31.01 7.19 7.02
C ASP A 395 -30.19 7.81 8.19
N GLY A 396 -28.91 7.46 8.31
CA GLY A 396 -27.98 8.10 9.24
C GLY A 396 -27.73 9.58 8.94
N PHE A 397 -27.56 9.92 7.66
CA PHE A 397 -27.44 11.32 7.22
C PHE A 397 -28.75 12.09 7.44
N GLU A 398 -29.89 11.42 7.28
CA GLU A 398 -31.20 11.99 7.60
C GLU A 398 -31.35 12.32 9.09
N MET A 399 -30.89 11.44 9.98
CA MET A 399 -30.81 11.73 11.42
C MET A 399 -29.93 12.96 11.70
N ASP A 400 -28.79 13.10 11.02
CA ASP A 400 -27.88 14.24 11.21
C ASP A 400 -28.49 15.58 10.76
N MET A 401 -29.32 15.58 9.72
CA MET A 401 -30.09 16.79 9.33
C MET A 401 -31.00 17.29 10.45
N GLY A 402 -31.38 16.43 11.41
CA GLY A 402 -32.10 16.82 12.60
C GLY A 402 -31.39 17.92 13.41
N PHE A 403 -30.07 17.98 13.40
CA PHE A 403 -29.29 19.01 14.11
C PHE A 403 -29.40 20.41 13.47
N SER A 404 -29.84 20.52 12.22
CA SER A 404 -29.96 21.81 11.51
C SER A 404 -31.05 22.70 12.07
N SER A 405 -32.00 22.14 12.83
CA SER A 405 -33.06 22.91 13.50
C SER A 405 -32.62 23.29 14.92
N VAL A 406 -32.51 24.59 15.19
CA VAL A 406 -32.12 25.10 16.52
C VAL A 406 -33.02 24.52 17.61
N GLY A 407 -32.41 23.90 18.62
CA GLY A 407 -33.11 23.29 19.75
C GLY A 407 -33.62 21.86 19.50
N ASN A 408 -33.42 21.30 18.30
CA ASN A 408 -33.67 19.90 18.01
C ASN A 408 -32.43 19.04 18.33
N TRP A 409 -32.64 17.93 19.04
CA TRP A 409 -31.57 17.04 19.48
C TRP A 409 -31.94 15.59 19.14
N PRO A 410 -31.60 15.11 17.93
CA PRO A 410 -32.03 13.79 17.44
C PRO A 410 -31.54 12.62 18.30
N ILE A 411 -30.46 12.82 19.08
CA ILE A 411 -29.92 11.81 20.00
C ILE A 411 -30.49 12.02 21.42
N ALA A 412 -31.78 11.70 21.60
CA ALA A 412 -32.47 11.87 22.88
C ALA A 412 -32.04 10.82 23.91
N THR A 413 -31.90 9.57 23.48
CA THR A 413 -31.63 8.40 24.32
C THR A 413 -30.36 7.68 23.89
N TYR A 414 -29.91 6.71 24.70
CA TYR A 414 -28.83 5.82 24.29
C TYR A 414 -29.21 4.99 23.06
N SER A 415 -30.48 4.55 22.96
CA SER A 415 -30.95 3.80 21.80
C SER A 415 -30.85 4.60 20.50
N ASP A 416 -31.05 5.92 20.55
CA ASP A 416 -30.89 6.79 19.38
C ASP A 416 -29.41 6.90 18.97
N LEU A 417 -28.51 6.96 19.95
CA LEU A 417 -27.06 6.90 19.70
C LEU A 417 -26.65 5.53 19.11
N GLU A 418 -27.22 4.43 19.61
CA GLU A 418 -26.97 3.10 19.04
C GLU A 418 -27.46 3.01 17.59
N ARG A 419 -28.66 3.51 17.30
CA ARG A 419 -29.23 3.56 15.94
C ARG A 419 -28.40 4.42 15.00
N TYR A 420 -28.02 5.63 15.44
CA TYR A 420 -27.16 6.51 14.66
C TYR A 420 -25.82 5.84 14.34
N ALA A 421 -25.15 5.27 15.36
CA ALA A 421 -23.87 4.60 15.16
C ALA A 421 -23.97 3.34 14.28
N HIS A 422 -25.10 2.63 14.33
CA HIS A 422 -25.40 1.56 13.39
C HIS A 422 -25.43 2.10 11.95
N TYR A 423 -26.23 3.12 11.68
CA TYR A 423 -26.38 3.69 10.34
C TYR A 423 -25.09 4.23 9.74
N VAL A 424 -24.32 5.06 10.47
CA VAL A 424 -23.16 5.76 9.87
C VAL A 424 -21.85 4.98 9.93
N ALA A 425 -21.79 3.89 10.70
CA ALA A 425 -20.56 3.12 10.88
C ALA A 425 -20.75 1.61 10.98
N GLY A 426 -21.82 1.14 11.60
CA GLY A 426 -22.17 -0.29 11.63
C GLY A 426 -22.38 -0.85 10.23
N THR A 427 -23.20 -0.18 9.41
CA THR A 427 -23.42 -0.50 7.98
C THR A 427 -22.11 -0.53 7.20
N VAL A 428 -21.18 0.39 7.48
CA VAL A 428 -19.86 0.45 6.84
C VAL A 428 -19.01 -0.77 7.22
N GLY A 429 -19.09 -1.23 8.47
CA GLY A 429 -18.47 -2.49 8.91
C GLY A 429 -19.04 -3.72 8.18
N GLU A 430 -20.35 -3.75 7.94
CA GLU A 430 -21.00 -4.80 7.15
C GLU A 430 -20.61 -4.72 5.68
N MET A 431 -20.61 -3.53 5.06
CA MET A 431 -20.18 -3.32 3.67
C MET A 431 -18.72 -3.74 3.47
N PHE A 432 -17.83 -3.39 4.41
CA PHE A 432 -16.45 -3.88 4.44
C PHE A 432 -16.40 -5.41 4.40
N THR A 433 -17.18 -6.06 5.26
CA THR A 433 -17.22 -7.53 5.36
C THR A 433 -17.77 -8.16 4.08
N HIS A 434 -18.80 -7.57 3.47
CA HIS A 434 -19.32 -8.01 2.18
C HIS A 434 -18.25 -7.97 1.08
N LEU A 435 -17.46 -6.89 0.99
CA LEU A 435 -16.35 -6.80 0.03
C LEU A 435 -15.27 -7.85 0.31
N VAL A 436 -14.90 -8.05 1.59
CA VAL A 436 -13.95 -9.10 1.98
C VAL A 436 -14.43 -10.47 1.51
N LEU A 437 -15.69 -10.81 1.78
CA LEU A 437 -16.26 -12.10 1.39
C LEU A 437 -16.36 -12.25 -0.14
N ALA A 438 -16.71 -11.19 -0.86
CA ALA A 438 -16.82 -11.20 -2.33
C ALA A 438 -15.47 -11.44 -3.03
N HIS A 439 -14.38 -10.97 -2.45
CA HIS A 439 -13.04 -11.09 -3.04
C HIS A 439 -12.23 -12.30 -2.52
N SER A 440 -12.82 -13.13 -1.66
CA SER A 440 -12.12 -14.24 -1.02
C SER A 440 -12.48 -15.61 -1.62
N PHE A 441 -11.49 -16.50 -1.72
CA PHE A 441 -11.69 -17.88 -2.18
C PHE A 441 -12.19 -18.84 -1.10
N SER A 442 -11.98 -18.48 0.16
CA SER A 442 -12.35 -19.33 1.29
C SER A 442 -13.81 -19.10 1.63
N SER A 443 -14.63 -20.16 1.52
CA SER A 443 -16.00 -20.14 2.03
C SER A 443 -15.95 -19.98 3.55
N VAL A 444 -16.66 -18.97 4.05
CA VAL A 444 -16.79 -18.72 5.48
C VAL A 444 -18.07 -19.39 5.96
N SER A 445 -17.95 -20.29 6.93
CA SER A 445 -19.04 -21.19 7.36
C SER A 445 -20.23 -20.49 8.01
N SER A 446 -20.06 -19.26 8.53
CA SER A 446 -21.15 -18.50 9.19
C SER A 446 -21.02 -17.00 8.95
N PRO A 447 -21.38 -16.50 7.75
CA PRO A 447 -21.24 -15.08 7.40
C PRO A 447 -22.06 -14.14 8.28
N SER A 448 -23.23 -14.58 8.76
CA SER A 448 -24.18 -13.75 9.52
C SER A 448 -23.62 -13.27 10.86
N HIS A 449 -22.93 -14.14 11.62
CA HIS A 449 -22.31 -13.75 12.88
C HIS A 449 -21.16 -12.76 12.67
N ILE A 450 -20.37 -12.94 11.60
CA ILE A 450 -19.26 -12.06 11.27
C ILE A 450 -19.76 -10.68 10.84
N LEU A 451 -20.85 -10.62 10.07
CA LEU A 451 -21.52 -9.36 9.73
C LEU A 451 -22.03 -8.65 10.98
N ALA A 452 -22.71 -9.36 11.89
CA ALA A 452 -23.19 -8.80 13.14
C ALA A 452 -22.04 -8.27 14.04
N ASP A 453 -20.89 -8.94 14.07
CA ASP A 453 -19.73 -8.45 14.82
C ASP A 453 -19.02 -7.29 14.11
N ALA A 454 -19.02 -7.26 12.78
CA ALA A 454 -18.50 -6.13 12.02
C ALA A 454 -19.35 -4.87 12.24
N GLU A 455 -20.67 -5.02 12.35
CA GLU A 455 -21.61 -3.96 12.74
C GLU A 455 -21.25 -3.40 14.13
N LYS A 456 -21.10 -4.28 15.13
CA LYS A 456 -20.69 -3.89 16.49
C LYS A 456 -19.35 -3.17 16.50
N MET A 457 -18.39 -3.67 15.72
CA MET A 457 -17.08 -3.04 15.57
C MET A 457 -17.22 -1.63 14.97
N GLY A 458 -18.02 -1.46 13.92
CA GLY A 458 -18.33 -0.15 13.33
C GLY A 458 -18.88 0.83 14.36
N ARG A 459 -19.84 0.40 15.17
CA ARG A 459 -20.37 1.20 16.29
C ARG A 459 -19.31 1.55 17.35
N ALA A 460 -18.44 0.60 17.69
CA ALA A 460 -17.34 0.84 18.61
C ALA A 460 -16.42 1.98 18.11
N LEU A 461 -16.03 1.92 16.83
CA LEU A 461 -15.22 2.96 16.19
C LEU A 461 -15.95 4.31 16.17
N GLN A 462 -17.27 4.31 15.96
CA GLN A 462 -18.05 5.54 15.95
C GLN A 462 -18.16 6.18 17.34
N TYR A 463 -18.28 5.38 18.41
CA TYR A 463 -18.21 5.93 19.77
C TYR A 463 -16.84 6.54 20.07
N VAL A 464 -15.75 5.97 19.54
CA VAL A 464 -14.42 6.62 19.62
C VAL A 464 -14.42 7.95 18.88
N ASN A 465 -14.98 8.02 17.65
CA ASN A 465 -15.09 9.28 16.89
C ASN A 465 -15.87 10.35 17.65
N ILE A 466 -17.10 10.03 18.09
CA ILE A 466 -17.94 10.94 18.87
C ILE A 466 -17.20 11.40 20.13
N SER A 467 -16.51 10.48 20.82
CA SER A 467 -15.75 10.82 22.03
C SER A 467 -14.57 11.76 21.73
N ARG A 468 -13.94 11.64 20.55
CA ARG A 468 -12.81 12.45 20.10
C ARG A 468 -13.25 13.86 19.75
N ASP A 469 -14.37 13.97 19.04
CA ASP A 469 -14.75 15.17 18.28
C ASP A 469 -15.80 16.05 18.98
N ILE A 470 -16.22 15.73 20.23
CA ILE A 470 -17.17 16.50 21.06
C ILE A 470 -17.08 18.03 20.89
N ARG A 471 -15.86 18.59 20.95
CA ARG A 471 -15.64 20.05 20.83
C ARG A 471 -15.92 20.57 19.42
N LYS A 472 -15.48 19.82 18.40
CA LYS A 472 -15.70 20.15 16.99
C LYS A 472 -17.19 20.05 16.67
N ASP A 473 -17.85 19.01 17.15
CA ASP A 473 -19.27 18.77 16.93
C ASP A 473 -20.13 19.87 17.58
N ALA A 474 -19.81 20.24 18.83
CA ALA A 474 -20.46 21.36 19.51
C ALA A 474 -20.31 22.69 18.76
N ALA A 475 -19.16 22.95 18.14
CA ALA A 475 -18.96 24.17 17.31
C ALA A 475 -19.86 24.18 16.07
N MET A 476 -20.28 23.01 15.59
CA MET A 476 -21.24 22.83 14.50
C MET A 476 -22.69 22.70 15.01
N HIS A 477 -22.95 22.98 16.29
CA HIS A 477 -24.24 22.79 16.96
C HIS A 477 -24.73 21.33 16.94
N ARG A 478 -23.82 20.36 16.84
CA ARG A 478 -24.13 18.92 16.89
C ARG A 478 -23.77 18.36 18.27
N VAL A 479 -24.70 17.60 18.87
CA VAL A 479 -24.50 16.94 20.17
C VAL A 479 -24.94 15.48 20.09
N TYR A 480 -23.95 14.60 19.97
CA TYR A 480 -24.16 13.15 19.92
C TYR A 480 -24.19 12.47 21.30
N VAL A 481 -23.87 13.20 22.38
CA VAL A 481 -24.05 12.69 23.74
C VAL A 481 -25.56 12.64 24.02
N PRO A 482 -26.11 11.48 24.43
CA PRO A 482 -27.54 11.34 24.67
C PRO A 482 -28.09 12.40 25.63
N ALA A 483 -29.18 13.08 25.23
CA ALA A 483 -29.82 14.11 26.05
C ALA A 483 -30.26 13.56 27.42
N ALA A 484 -30.69 12.29 27.49
CA ALA A 484 -30.99 11.60 28.74
C ALA A 484 -29.80 11.55 29.71
N TRP A 485 -28.59 11.28 29.22
CA TRP A 485 -27.38 11.27 30.05
C TRP A 485 -27.01 12.67 30.55
N LEU A 486 -27.18 13.68 29.71
CA LEU A 486 -26.98 15.08 30.10
C LEU A 486 -27.97 15.47 31.20
N LYS A 487 -29.24 15.13 31.03
CA LYS A 487 -30.32 15.40 32.00
C LYS A 487 -30.06 14.75 33.36
N GLU A 488 -29.59 13.50 33.39
CA GLU A 488 -29.16 12.81 34.62
C GLU A 488 -28.14 13.64 35.43
N ALA A 489 -27.22 14.32 34.72
CA ALA A 489 -26.20 15.18 35.31
C ALA A 489 -26.61 16.66 35.43
N ARG A 490 -27.90 16.99 35.22
CA ARG A 490 -28.47 18.35 35.24
C ARG A 490 -27.88 19.29 34.19
N PHE A 491 -27.55 18.75 33.02
CA PHE A 491 -27.14 19.51 31.84
C PHE A 491 -28.14 19.32 30.70
N THR A 492 -28.06 20.20 29.72
CA THR A 492 -28.78 20.13 28.46
C THR A 492 -27.79 20.01 27.29
N PRO A 493 -28.24 19.57 26.10
CA PRO A 493 -27.37 19.61 24.91
C PRO A 493 -26.87 21.03 24.59
N GLU A 494 -27.67 22.06 24.84
CA GLU A 494 -27.29 23.47 24.72
C GLU A 494 -26.10 23.83 25.62
N ASP A 495 -26.00 23.23 26.81
CA ASP A 495 -24.81 23.38 27.67
C ASP A 495 -23.56 22.80 27.01
N VAL A 496 -23.66 21.71 26.25
CA VAL A 496 -22.53 21.13 25.53
C VAL A 496 -22.08 22.04 24.39
N VAL A 497 -23.02 22.66 23.67
CA VAL A 497 -22.70 23.64 22.62
C VAL A 497 -21.95 24.84 23.19
N ARG A 498 -22.44 25.41 24.29
CA ARG A 498 -21.83 26.59 24.94
C ARG A 498 -20.54 26.27 25.70
N ARG A 499 -20.48 25.08 26.30
CA ARG A 499 -19.42 24.61 27.20
C ARG A 499 -19.07 23.16 26.86
N PRO A 500 -18.30 22.92 25.79
CA PRO A 500 -17.98 21.56 25.33
C PRO A 500 -17.37 20.63 26.39
N GLU A 501 -16.72 21.19 27.41
CA GLU A 501 -16.25 20.46 28.59
C GLU A 501 -17.36 19.70 29.34
N VAL A 502 -18.62 20.11 29.22
CA VAL A 502 -19.79 19.38 29.75
C VAL A 502 -19.93 18.05 29.04
N GLY A 503 -19.89 18.04 27.70
CA GLY A 503 -19.93 16.81 26.90
C GLY A 503 -18.72 15.90 27.17
N GLU A 504 -17.54 16.49 27.36
CA GLU A 504 -16.32 15.74 27.66
C GLU A 504 -16.38 14.93 28.96
N ARG A 505 -17.26 15.29 29.91
CA ARG A 505 -17.50 14.51 31.12
C ARG A 505 -18.03 13.10 30.80
N PHE A 506 -18.75 12.95 29.69
CA PHE A 506 -19.36 11.69 29.23
C PHE A 506 -18.43 10.88 28.31
N ARG A 507 -17.26 11.42 27.94
CA ARG A 507 -16.25 10.73 27.12
C ARG A 507 -15.90 9.34 27.68
N GLY A 508 -15.76 9.22 28.99
CA GLY A 508 -15.47 7.94 29.65
C GLY A 508 -16.57 6.90 29.43
N ARG A 509 -17.85 7.31 29.53
CA ARG A 509 -19.02 6.44 29.31
C ARG A 509 -19.10 5.99 27.84
N LEU A 510 -18.82 6.88 26.89
CA LEU A 510 -18.73 6.53 25.46
C LEU A 510 -17.60 5.53 25.18
N LEU A 511 -16.40 5.78 25.73
CA LEU A 511 -15.23 4.91 25.55
C LEU A 511 -15.43 3.54 26.21
N GLU A 512 -16.11 3.46 27.34
CA GLU A 512 -16.48 2.19 27.98
C GLU A 512 -17.42 1.38 27.08
N LYS A 513 -18.44 2.02 26.48
CA LYS A 513 -19.32 1.36 25.51
C LYS A 513 -18.56 0.88 24.27
N ALA A 514 -17.64 1.69 23.75
CA ALA A 514 -16.74 1.29 22.66
C ALA A 514 -15.92 0.05 23.04
N GLU A 515 -15.32 0.02 24.22
CA GLU A 515 -14.48 -1.09 24.67
C GLU A 515 -15.28 -2.39 24.90
N VAL A 516 -16.55 -2.30 25.32
CA VAL A 516 -17.45 -3.47 25.39
C VAL A 516 -17.68 -4.05 23.99
N LEU A 517 -18.14 -3.23 23.05
CA LEU A 517 -18.41 -3.67 21.68
C LEU A 517 -17.15 -4.22 20.99
N TYR A 518 -16.00 -3.55 21.16
CA TYR A 518 -14.71 -4.02 20.66
C TYR A 518 -14.34 -5.39 21.22
N ARG A 519 -14.45 -5.60 22.55
CA ARG A 519 -14.12 -6.91 23.15
C ARG A 519 -15.02 -8.04 22.65
N GLU A 520 -16.30 -7.75 22.43
CA GLU A 520 -17.28 -8.71 21.93
C GLU A 520 -17.02 -9.09 20.47
N SER A 521 -16.55 -8.15 19.65
CA SER A 521 -16.45 -8.31 18.18
C SER A 521 -15.03 -8.61 17.67
N ARG A 522 -13.97 -8.29 18.43
CA ARG A 522 -12.57 -8.42 17.97
C ARG A 522 -12.25 -9.82 17.45
N ALA A 523 -12.78 -10.86 18.09
CA ALA A 523 -12.53 -12.25 17.69
C ALA A 523 -13.05 -12.58 16.28
N ALA A 524 -14.05 -11.86 15.77
CA ALA A 524 -14.57 -12.04 14.42
C ALA A 524 -13.54 -11.71 13.33
N ILE A 525 -12.56 -10.84 13.62
CA ILE A 525 -11.45 -10.56 12.70
C ILE A 525 -10.67 -11.84 12.38
N GLU A 526 -10.56 -12.78 13.33
CA GLU A 526 -9.88 -14.05 13.11
C GLU A 526 -10.69 -15.06 12.29
N GLN A 527 -11.97 -14.79 12.09
CA GLN A 527 -12.87 -15.58 11.27
C GLN A 527 -12.93 -15.07 9.82
N LEU A 528 -12.39 -13.88 9.55
CA LEU A 528 -12.25 -13.37 8.19
C LEU A 528 -11.27 -14.24 7.38
N PRO A 529 -11.35 -14.20 6.04
CA PRO A 529 -10.30 -14.69 5.15
C PRO A 529 -8.93 -14.13 5.51
N VAL A 530 -7.88 -14.95 5.40
CA VAL A 530 -6.51 -14.64 5.90
C VAL A 530 -5.98 -13.34 5.31
N GLU A 531 -6.35 -13.07 4.07
CA GLU A 531 -5.95 -11.92 3.25
C GLU A 531 -6.48 -10.59 3.82
N ALA A 532 -7.61 -10.61 4.53
CA ALA A 532 -8.24 -9.42 5.09
C ALA A 532 -7.91 -9.17 6.57
N ARG A 533 -7.47 -10.20 7.31
CA ARG A 533 -7.23 -10.11 8.77
C ARG A 533 -6.21 -9.04 9.12
N GLY A 534 -5.07 -9.02 8.41
CA GLY A 534 -4.00 -8.07 8.67
C GLY A 534 -4.49 -6.62 8.58
N GLY A 535 -5.19 -6.30 7.48
CA GLY A 535 -5.77 -4.98 7.28
C GLY A 535 -6.84 -4.60 8.28
N ALA A 536 -7.77 -5.52 8.58
CA ALA A 536 -8.79 -5.29 9.59
C ALA A 536 -8.18 -5.01 10.98
N ARG A 537 -7.17 -5.79 11.41
CA ARG A 537 -6.48 -5.57 12.70
C ARG A 537 -5.81 -4.20 12.74
N VAL A 538 -5.05 -3.84 11.72
CA VAL A 538 -4.33 -2.54 11.69
C VAL A 538 -5.33 -1.38 11.75
N ALA A 539 -6.40 -1.43 10.97
CA ALA A 539 -7.41 -0.39 10.96
C ALA A 539 -8.12 -0.23 12.32
N VAL A 540 -8.57 -1.35 12.90
CA VAL A 540 -9.28 -1.37 14.19
C VAL A 540 -8.36 -0.94 15.33
N GLU A 541 -7.16 -1.53 15.45
CA GLU A 541 -6.26 -1.23 16.57
C GLU A 541 -5.73 0.20 16.53
N ALA A 542 -5.43 0.73 15.34
CA ALA A 542 -5.02 2.12 15.20
C ALA A 542 -6.10 3.09 15.71
N TYR A 543 -7.37 2.81 15.45
CA TYR A 543 -8.48 3.63 15.92
C TYR A 543 -8.77 3.44 17.41
N MET A 544 -8.82 2.20 17.90
CA MET A 544 -9.04 1.92 19.32
C MET A 544 -7.94 2.52 20.19
N ASP A 545 -6.70 2.58 19.68
CA ASP A 545 -5.60 3.26 20.37
C ASP A 545 -5.82 4.78 20.52
N ILE A 546 -6.48 5.43 19.56
CA ILE A 546 -6.92 6.83 19.72
C ILE A 546 -7.86 6.94 20.93
N GLY A 547 -8.86 6.05 21.03
CA GLY A 547 -9.79 6.00 22.17
C GLY A 547 -9.07 5.79 23.50
N ARG A 548 -8.14 4.82 23.57
CA ARG A 548 -7.32 4.56 24.77
C ARG A 548 -6.49 5.78 25.18
N ARG A 549 -5.85 6.48 24.23
CA ARG A 549 -5.10 7.72 24.50
C ARG A 549 -5.99 8.86 25.01
N LEU A 550 -7.21 8.96 24.49
CA LEU A 550 -8.20 9.94 24.97
C LEU A 550 -8.64 9.64 26.41
N GLY A 551 -8.85 8.38 26.76
CA GLY A 551 -9.15 7.94 28.13
C GLY A 551 -7.98 8.19 29.10
N MET A 552 -6.75 7.95 28.65
CA MET A 552 -5.53 8.16 29.45
C MET A 552 -5.20 9.62 29.76
N ARG A 553 -5.69 10.60 28.98
CA ARG A 553 -5.51 12.04 29.30
C ARG A 553 -6.11 12.45 30.65
N ARG A 554 -6.95 11.60 31.26
CA ARG A 554 -7.55 11.80 32.58
C ARG A 554 -6.89 11.01 33.72
N GLN A 555 -5.94 10.11 33.42
CA GLN A 555 -5.20 9.33 34.43
C GLN A 555 -3.87 10.02 34.81
N SER A 556 -3.51 9.93 36.09
CA SER A 556 -2.34 10.61 36.65
C SER A 556 -1.04 10.18 35.95
N LYS A 557 0.03 11.00 36.00
CA LYS A 557 1.35 10.66 35.42
C LYS A 557 1.89 9.30 35.90
N LEU A 558 1.53 8.87 37.10
CA LEU A 558 2.01 7.62 37.74
C LEU A 558 1.34 6.36 37.16
N GLU A 559 0.04 6.41 36.85
CA GLU A 559 -0.69 5.26 36.27
C GLU A 559 -0.26 4.97 34.83
N ARG A 560 0.17 6.01 34.09
CA ARG A 560 0.73 5.88 32.74
C ARG A 560 2.03 5.09 32.70
N ALA A 561 2.92 5.30 33.69
CA ALA A 561 4.19 4.58 33.78
C ALA A 561 3.97 3.10 34.13
N ALA A 562 3.05 2.81 35.05
CA ALA A 562 2.75 1.44 35.48
C ALA A 562 2.12 0.56 34.38
N ARG A 563 1.22 1.13 33.55
CA ARG A 563 0.58 0.37 32.45
C ARG A 563 1.46 0.24 31.21
N ALA A 564 2.26 1.25 30.86
CA ALA A 564 3.21 1.16 29.75
C ALA A 564 4.23 0.01 29.97
N TRP A 565 4.64 -0.22 31.22
CA TRP A 565 5.48 -1.35 31.60
C TRP A 565 4.78 -2.72 31.49
N SER A 566 3.46 -2.78 31.65
CA SER A 566 2.68 -4.03 31.54
C SER A 566 2.38 -4.46 30.10
N VAL A 567 2.24 -3.49 29.19
CA VAL A 567 1.96 -3.73 27.76
C VAL A 567 3.21 -4.20 27.01
N MET A 568 4.41 -3.84 27.48
CA MET A 568 5.68 -4.35 26.91
C MET A 568 6.00 -5.81 27.29
N ARG A 569 5.21 -6.45 28.17
CA ARG A 569 5.42 -7.85 28.61
C ARG A 569 4.46 -8.87 27.99
N ARG A 570 3.51 -8.46 27.16
CA ARG A 570 2.57 -9.35 26.44
C ARG A 570 2.69 -9.09 24.96
#